data_AF-F6J8Y7-F1
#
_entry.id   AF-F6J8Y7-F1
#
_cell.length_a   1.000
_cell.length_b   1.000
_cell.length_c   1.000
_cell.angle_alpha   90.00
_cell.angle_beta   90.00
_cell.angle_gamma   90.00
#
_symmetry.space_group_name_H-M   'P 1'
#
loop_
_entity.id
_entity.type
_entity.pdbx_description
1 polymer ?
#
loop_
_entity_poly.entity_id
_entity_poly.type
_entity_poly.pdbx_seq_one_letter_code
_entity_poly.pdbx_strand_id
1 'polypeptide(L)'
;IFQTLNDATMCISGAGHSGMEAALCNLIEDGDVVLMGITGVWGHRAGDMARRYGAEVHYVEASFGRALSHEEITFAFEAHRPKVFFIAQGDSSTGIIQQNIRELGELCRKYDCFLIVDTVASLGGTEFLMDEWKVDVAYTGSQKSLGGPAGLTPISFSKRALTRIRKRKTKPKVYYFDILLIGQYWGCYGTPRIY
;
A
#
# COMPACT_ATOMS: atom_id res chain seq x y z
N ILE A 1 -14.39 -7.20 4.17
CA ILE A 1 -13.98 -6.46 2.96
C ILE A 1 -12.53 -6.80 2.61
N PHE A 2 -11.52 -6.40 3.39
CA PHE A 2 -10.12 -6.78 3.11
C PHE A 2 -9.75 -8.25 3.38
N GLN A 3 -10.62 -9.01 4.06
CA GLN A 3 -10.36 -10.40 4.49
C GLN A 3 -9.10 -10.49 5.37
N THR A 4 -9.14 -9.75 6.49
CA THR A 4 -8.01 -9.61 7.43
C THR A 4 -8.48 -9.62 8.88
N LEU A 5 -7.61 -10.10 9.77
CA LEU A 5 -7.72 -10.03 11.22
C LEU A 5 -6.78 -8.97 11.83
N ASN A 6 -6.24 -8.06 11.02
CA ASN A 6 -5.35 -7.00 11.49
C ASN A 6 -6.08 -6.02 12.41
N ASP A 7 -5.52 -5.82 13.61
CA ASP A 7 -6.02 -4.85 14.60
C ASP A 7 -6.00 -3.41 14.06
N ALA A 8 -4.96 -3.06 13.28
CA ALA A 8 -4.82 -1.75 12.64
C ALA A 8 -5.59 -1.65 11.33
N THR A 9 -6.90 -1.87 11.41
CA THR A 9 -7.85 -1.61 10.33
C THR A 9 -8.72 -0.42 10.72
N MET A 10 -8.60 0.68 9.98
CA MET A 10 -9.16 1.99 10.32
C MET A 10 -9.55 2.76 9.05
N CYS A 11 -10.01 4.01 9.18
CA CYS A 11 -10.16 4.90 8.04
C CYS A 11 -9.33 6.17 8.19
N ILE A 12 -8.80 6.64 7.06
CA ILE A 12 -8.22 7.97 6.90
C ILE A 12 -9.32 8.91 6.40
N SER A 13 -9.42 10.09 7.02
CA SER A 13 -10.28 11.18 6.59
C SER A 13 -9.70 11.83 5.34
N GLY A 14 -10.18 11.42 4.16
CA GLY A 14 -9.73 11.91 2.87
C GLY A 14 -10.13 10.96 1.73
N ALA A 15 -10.06 11.46 0.48
CA ALA A 15 -10.35 10.64 -0.71
C ALA A 15 -9.33 9.51 -0.89
N GLY A 16 -9.63 8.50 -1.71
CA GLY A 16 -8.89 7.22 -1.80
C GLY A 16 -7.35 7.28 -1.77
N HIS A 17 -6.71 8.24 -2.45
CA HIS A 17 -5.24 8.36 -2.43
C HIS A 17 -4.66 8.96 -1.15
N SER A 18 -5.49 9.38 -0.19
CA SER A 18 -5.03 9.65 1.19
C SER A 18 -4.49 8.37 1.83
N GLY A 19 -5.00 7.20 1.42
CA GLY A 19 -4.45 5.90 1.81
C GLY A 19 -3.08 5.64 1.18
N MET A 20 -2.85 6.09 -0.06
CA MET A 20 -1.54 6.02 -0.73
C MET A 20 -0.51 6.85 0.05
N GLU A 21 -0.81 8.11 0.34
CA GLU A 21 0.06 8.99 1.13
C GLU A 21 0.30 8.43 2.54
N ALA A 22 -0.75 7.97 3.23
CA ALA A 22 -0.61 7.38 4.56
C ALA A 22 0.24 6.09 4.55
N ALA A 23 0.08 5.22 3.56
CA ALA A 23 0.88 4.01 3.44
C ALA A 23 2.37 4.35 3.21
N LEU A 24 2.64 5.22 2.23
CA LEU A 24 4.00 5.61 1.85
C LEU A 24 4.71 6.39 2.96
N CYS A 25 4.09 7.45 3.50
CA CYS A 25 4.69 8.30 4.53
C CYS A 25 5.07 7.53 5.81
N ASN A 26 4.33 6.47 6.14
CA ASN A 26 4.61 5.66 7.34
C ASN A 26 5.62 4.56 7.09
N LEU A 27 5.68 3.96 5.90
CA LEU A 27 6.61 2.86 5.62
C LEU A 27 7.98 3.32 5.11
N ILE A 28 8.07 4.51 4.52
CA ILE A 28 9.29 5.04 3.89
C ILE A 28 10.06 5.96 4.84
N GLU A 29 11.36 5.71 4.99
CA GLU A 29 12.33 6.67 5.53
C GLU A 29 13.22 7.23 4.40
N ASP A 30 13.88 8.37 4.65
CA ASP A 30 14.80 8.96 3.68
C ASP A 30 15.89 7.96 3.27
N GLY A 31 16.10 7.80 1.96
CA GLY A 31 17.04 6.85 1.37
C GLY A 31 16.54 5.41 1.26
N ASP A 32 15.33 5.08 1.73
CA ASP A 32 14.76 3.75 1.47
C ASP A 32 14.57 3.56 -0.05
N VAL A 33 15.03 2.42 -0.56
CA VAL A 33 14.80 2.01 -1.95
C VAL A 33 13.38 1.48 -2.09
N VAL A 34 12.63 1.96 -3.07
CA VAL A 34 11.26 1.52 -3.33
C VAL A 34 11.04 1.19 -4.80
N LEU A 35 10.18 0.22 -5.05
CA LEU A 35 9.79 -0.19 -6.40
C LEU A 35 8.30 0.06 -6.60
N MET A 36 7.93 0.73 -7.69
CA MET A 36 6.53 0.90 -8.08
C MET A 36 6.25 0.07 -9.33
N GLY A 37 5.23 -0.79 -9.25
CA GLY A 37 4.70 -1.48 -10.41
C GLY A 37 3.78 -0.57 -11.21
N ILE A 38 4.09 -0.40 -12.49
CA ILE A 38 3.36 0.47 -13.41
C ILE A 38 2.52 -0.38 -14.36
N THR A 39 1.21 -0.39 -14.13
CA THR A 39 0.17 -0.91 -15.06
C THR A 39 -0.74 0.21 -15.59
N GLY A 40 -0.41 1.46 -15.23
CA GLY A 40 -1.16 2.68 -15.51
C GLY A 40 -0.69 3.84 -14.62
N VAL A 41 -1.50 4.89 -14.51
CA VAL A 41 -1.07 6.16 -13.90
C VAL A 41 -0.84 6.09 -12.38
N TRP A 42 -1.44 5.12 -11.68
CA TRP A 42 -1.40 5.10 -10.20
C TRP A 42 -0.03 4.73 -9.65
N GLY A 43 0.70 3.84 -10.34
CA GLY A 43 2.08 3.52 -9.99
C GLY A 43 3.02 4.73 -10.15
N HIS A 44 2.83 5.54 -11.20
CA HIS A 44 3.62 6.76 -11.37
C HIS A 44 3.35 7.78 -10.27
N ARG A 45 2.08 7.94 -9.88
CA ARG A 45 1.69 8.81 -8.77
C ARG A 45 2.31 8.37 -7.45
N ALA A 46 2.24 7.07 -7.12
CA ALA A 46 2.88 6.53 -5.92
C ALA A 46 4.39 6.80 -5.94
N GLY A 47 5.03 6.68 -7.11
CA GLY A 47 6.44 7.03 -7.28
C GLY A 47 6.75 8.51 -7.03
N ASP A 48 5.94 9.44 -7.53
CA ASP A 48 6.12 10.88 -7.25
C ASP A 48 5.98 11.19 -5.75
N MET A 49 4.96 10.63 -5.09
CA MET A 49 4.75 10.75 -3.65
C MET A 49 5.93 10.17 -2.87
N ALA A 50 6.41 8.98 -3.23
CA ALA A 50 7.55 8.34 -2.58
C ALA A 50 8.83 9.17 -2.71
N ARG A 51 9.09 9.80 -3.86
CA ARG A 51 10.23 10.74 -4.02
C ARG A 51 10.11 11.94 -3.09
N ARG A 52 8.91 12.50 -2.91
CA ARG A 52 8.66 13.60 -1.95
C ARG A 52 8.91 13.18 -0.50
N TYR A 53 8.73 11.90 -0.19
CA TYR A 53 9.10 11.32 1.09
C TYR A 53 10.58 10.96 1.23
N GLY A 54 11.40 11.18 0.19
CA GLY A 54 12.85 10.99 0.22
C GLY A 54 13.32 9.60 -0.15
N ALA A 55 12.45 8.76 -0.73
CA ALA A 55 12.85 7.45 -1.23
C ALA A 55 13.69 7.53 -2.50
N GLU A 56 14.53 6.53 -2.69
CA GLU A 56 15.11 6.20 -3.99
C GLU A 56 14.09 5.35 -4.77
N VAL A 57 13.49 5.93 -5.82
CA VAL A 57 12.35 5.33 -6.52
C VAL A 57 12.77 4.67 -7.84
N HIS A 58 12.52 3.36 -7.94
CA HIS A 58 12.63 2.57 -9.16
C HIS A 58 11.26 2.14 -9.68
N TYR A 59 11.20 1.82 -10.97
CA TYR A 59 9.98 1.41 -11.65
C TYR A 59 10.17 0.06 -12.32
N VAL A 60 9.11 -0.75 -12.29
CA VAL A 60 8.93 -1.90 -13.19
C VAL A 60 7.63 -1.67 -13.95
N GLU A 61 7.73 -1.60 -15.27
CA GLU A 61 6.63 -1.15 -16.12
C GLU A 61 6.17 -2.25 -17.08
N ALA A 62 4.87 -2.50 -17.07
CA ALA A 62 4.26 -3.44 -17.99
C ALA A 62 4.18 -2.83 -19.39
N SER A 63 4.23 -3.66 -20.42
CA SER A 63 3.83 -3.20 -21.76
C SER A 63 2.36 -2.78 -21.75
N PHE A 64 2.01 -1.89 -22.68
CA PHE A 64 0.65 -1.35 -22.79
C PHE A 64 -0.43 -2.44 -22.83
N GLY A 65 -1.47 -2.28 -22.02
CA GLY A 65 -2.64 -3.16 -22.02
C GLY A 65 -2.45 -4.51 -21.33
N ARG A 66 -1.37 -4.72 -20.57
CA ARG A 66 -1.17 -5.95 -19.78
C ARG A 66 -0.78 -5.68 -18.33
N ALA A 67 -0.96 -6.70 -17.49
CA ALA A 67 -0.41 -6.74 -16.14
C ALA A 67 1.11 -7.03 -16.16
N LEU A 68 1.77 -6.77 -15.03
CA LEU A 68 3.15 -7.19 -14.82
C LEU A 68 3.22 -8.70 -14.61
N SER A 69 4.21 -9.34 -15.24
CA SER A 69 4.54 -10.74 -15.00
C SER A 69 5.34 -10.91 -13.71
N HIS A 70 5.34 -12.12 -13.16
CA HIS A 70 6.12 -12.44 -11.97
C HIS A 70 7.63 -12.33 -12.24
N GLU A 71 8.04 -12.68 -13.46
CA GLU A 71 9.43 -12.65 -13.92
C GLU A 71 9.97 -11.22 -13.99
N GLU A 72 9.20 -10.28 -14.54
CA GLU A 72 9.58 -8.86 -14.60
C GLU A 72 9.77 -8.26 -13.20
N ILE A 73 8.83 -8.57 -12.30
CA ILE A 73 8.91 -8.09 -10.92
C ILE A 73 10.10 -8.74 -10.21
N THR A 74 10.30 -10.06 -10.39
CA THR A 74 11.44 -10.77 -9.78
C THR A 74 12.78 -10.20 -10.24
N PHE A 75 12.93 -9.93 -11.54
CA PHE A 75 14.13 -9.30 -12.08
C PHE A 75 14.39 -7.92 -11.46
N ALA A 76 13.35 -7.08 -11.33
CA ALA A 76 13.47 -5.78 -10.67
C ALA A 76 13.82 -5.90 -9.18
N PHE A 77 13.30 -6.91 -8.48
CA PHE A 77 13.65 -7.20 -7.09
C PHE A 77 15.11 -7.61 -6.92
N GLU A 78 15.64 -8.42 -7.86
CA GLU A 78 17.04 -8.82 -7.87
C GLU A 78 17.98 -7.64 -8.08
N ALA A 79 17.61 -6.74 -9.00
CA ALA A 79 18.39 -5.55 -9.35
C ALA A 79 18.39 -4.49 -8.23
N HIS A 80 17.23 -4.22 -7.62
CA HIS A 80 17.07 -3.04 -6.75
C HIS A 80 16.93 -3.37 -5.27
N ARG A 81 16.59 -4.61 -4.90
CA ARG A 81 16.37 -5.04 -3.50
C ARG A 81 15.48 -4.05 -2.71
N PRO A 82 14.26 -3.76 -3.20
CA PRO A 82 13.43 -2.69 -2.63
C PRO A 82 12.99 -3.02 -1.21
N LYS A 83 12.90 -1.97 -0.38
CA LYS A 83 12.31 -2.05 0.97
C LYS A 83 10.79 -2.05 0.92
N VAL A 84 10.21 -1.35 -0.05
CA VAL A 84 8.77 -1.26 -0.28
C VAL A 84 8.47 -1.52 -1.75
N PHE A 85 7.46 -2.35 -2.02
CA PHE A 85 6.90 -2.56 -3.33
C PHE A 85 5.44 -2.13 -3.34
N PHE A 86 5.09 -1.26 -4.28
CA PHE A 86 3.74 -0.77 -4.49
C PHE A 86 3.18 -1.31 -5.80
N ILE A 87 1.91 -1.71 -5.79
CA ILE A 87 1.18 -2.13 -6.98
C ILE A 87 -0.31 -1.79 -6.85
N ALA A 88 -0.94 -1.36 -7.94
CA ALA A 88 -2.40 -1.28 -7.99
C ALA A 88 -2.98 -2.64 -8.39
N GLN A 89 -3.88 -3.20 -7.59
CA GLN A 89 -4.61 -4.41 -7.97
C GLN A 89 -5.51 -4.11 -9.17
N GLY A 90 -6.20 -2.96 -9.18
CA GLY A 90 -6.95 -2.49 -10.34
C GLY A 90 -6.53 -1.08 -10.70
N ASP A 91 -5.96 -0.90 -11.89
CA ASP A 91 -5.64 0.43 -12.39
C ASP A 91 -6.80 0.95 -13.24
N SER A 92 -7.60 1.86 -12.66
CA SER A 92 -8.75 2.43 -13.35
C SER A 92 -8.43 3.32 -14.56
N SER A 93 -7.16 3.69 -14.78
CA SER A 93 -6.77 4.46 -15.97
C SER A 93 -6.59 3.57 -17.20
N THR A 94 -6.30 2.29 -17.00
CA THR A 94 -6.08 1.31 -18.08
C THR A 94 -7.11 0.18 -18.08
N GLY A 95 -7.86 0.01 -16.99
CA GLY A 95 -8.79 -1.11 -16.81
C GLY A 95 -8.09 -2.44 -16.48
N ILE A 96 -6.77 -2.42 -16.24
CA ILE A 96 -5.98 -3.62 -15.98
C ILE A 96 -6.13 -4.05 -14.52
N ILE A 97 -6.38 -5.35 -14.31
CA ILE A 97 -6.31 -6.00 -13.01
C ILE A 97 -5.00 -6.77 -12.91
N GLN A 98 -4.14 -6.38 -11.96
CA GLN A 98 -2.95 -7.15 -11.61
C GLN A 98 -3.37 -8.49 -10.99
N GLN A 99 -2.90 -9.57 -11.59
CA GLN A 99 -3.15 -10.94 -11.14
C GLN A 99 -2.06 -11.41 -10.16
N ASN A 100 -2.29 -12.55 -9.52
CA ASN A 100 -1.29 -13.30 -8.75
C ASN A 100 -0.65 -12.50 -7.60
N ILE A 101 -1.46 -11.71 -6.88
CA ILE A 101 -0.99 -10.92 -5.73
C ILE A 101 -0.45 -11.82 -4.61
N ARG A 102 -0.97 -13.04 -4.45
CA ARG A 102 -0.46 -14.02 -3.48
C ARG A 102 1.03 -14.30 -3.69
N GLU A 103 1.42 -14.55 -4.95
CA GLU A 103 2.80 -14.81 -5.36
C GLU A 103 3.69 -13.59 -5.16
N LEU A 104 3.15 -12.37 -5.33
CA LEU A 104 3.87 -11.13 -5.02
C LEU A 104 4.10 -10.97 -3.52
N GLY A 105 3.13 -11.37 -2.69
CA GLY A 105 3.27 -11.42 -1.24
C GLY A 105 4.40 -12.35 -0.80
N GLU A 106 4.47 -13.55 -1.36
CA GLU A 106 5.56 -14.51 -1.11
C GLU A 106 6.92 -13.95 -1.55
N LEU A 107 6.99 -13.34 -2.73
CA LEU A 107 8.20 -12.69 -3.22
C LEU A 107 8.65 -11.56 -2.28
N CYS A 108 7.73 -10.71 -1.84
CA CYS A 108 8.03 -9.64 -0.90
C CYS A 108 8.59 -10.18 0.42
N ARG A 109 8.03 -11.29 0.94
CA ARG A 109 8.56 -11.95 2.14
C ARG A 109 9.97 -12.50 1.93
N LYS A 110 10.24 -13.14 0.79
CA LYS A 110 11.57 -13.67 0.42
C LYS A 110 12.66 -12.58 0.42
N TYR A 111 12.30 -11.35 0.04
CA TYR A 111 13.23 -10.22 -0.07
C TYR A 111 13.19 -9.24 1.10
N ASP A 112 12.48 -9.54 2.20
CA ASP A 112 12.20 -8.60 3.30
C ASP A 112 11.63 -7.24 2.83
N CYS A 113 10.86 -7.26 1.74
CA CYS A 113 10.16 -6.10 1.17
C CYS A 113 8.74 -5.99 1.73
N PHE A 114 8.23 -4.78 1.97
CA PHE A 114 6.84 -4.53 2.36
C PHE A 114 5.94 -4.36 1.14
N LEU A 115 4.83 -5.10 1.09
CA LEU A 115 3.88 -5.03 -0.02
C LEU A 115 2.73 -4.06 0.28
N ILE A 116 2.61 -2.99 -0.51
CA ILE A 116 1.46 -2.08 -0.50
C ILE A 116 0.61 -2.37 -1.75
N VAL A 117 -0.68 -2.62 -1.55
CA VAL A 117 -1.63 -2.83 -2.64
C VAL A 117 -2.71 -1.75 -2.65
N ASP A 118 -2.77 -0.99 -3.73
CA ASP A 118 -3.90 -0.09 -4.02
C ASP A 118 -5.09 -0.93 -4.50
N THR A 119 -6.18 -0.90 -3.73
CA THR A 119 -7.42 -1.60 -4.04
C THR A 119 -8.61 -0.65 -4.22
N VAL A 120 -8.35 0.63 -4.51
CA VAL A 120 -9.38 1.66 -4.67
C VAL A 120 -10.37 1.26 -5.76
N ALA A 121 -9.90 0.77 -6.90
CA ALA A 121 -10.75 0.41 -8.03
C ALA A 121 -11.18 -1.07 -8.06
N SER A 122 -10.67 -1.91 -7.17
CA SER A 122 -10.87 -3.37 -7.22
C SER A 122 -11.66 -3.93 -6.04
N LEU A 123 -11.47 -3.40 -4.83
CA LEU A 123 -12.04 -4.00 -3.62
C LEU A 123 -13.57 -4.01 -3.64
N GLY A 124 -14.17 -5.18 -3.42
CA GLY A 124 -15.62 -5.40 -3.52
C GLY A 124 -16.11 -5.71 -4.95
N GLY A 125 -15.26 -5.50 -5.96
CA GLY A 125 -15.50 -5.95 -7.35
C GLY A 125 -14.69 -7.18 -7.77
N THR A 126 -13.55 -7.42 -7.11
CA THR A 126 -12.68 -8.59 -7.34
C THR A 126 -12.30 -9.24 -6.01
N GLU A 127 -11.81 -10.48 -6.06
CA GLU A 127 -11.26 -11.16 -4.88
C GLU A 127 -10.08 -10.37 -4.30
N PHE A 128 -10.01 -10.30 -2.97
CA PHE A 128 -8.88 -9.75 -2.25
C PHE A 128 -8.77 -10.40 -0.87
N LEU A 129 -7.69 -11.16 -0.66
CA LEU A 129 -7.44 -11.93 0.56
C LEU A 129 -6.18 -11.40 1.26
N MET A 130 -6.27 -10.27 1.95
CA MET A 130 -5.10 -9.53 2.45
C MET A 130 -4.14 -10.38 3.29
N ASP A 131 -4.66 -11.08 4.31
CA ASP A 131 -3.82 -11.87 5.22
C ASP A 131 -3.20 -13.07 4.50
N GLU A 132 -4.01 -13.78 3.71
CA GLU A 132 -3.59 -14.95 2.96
C GLU A 132 -2.54 -14.61 1.89
N TRP A 133 -2.70 -13.46 1.23
CA TRP A 133 -1.77 -12.96 0.22
C TRP A 133 -0.60 -12.19 0.81
N LYS A 134 -0.45 -12.17 2.14
CA LYS A 134 0.67 -11.56 2.86
C LYS A 134 0.88 -10.08 2.52
N VAL A 135 -0.20 -9.37 2.20
CA VAL A 135 -0.18 -7.93 1.91
C VAL A 135 0.09 -7.18 3.22
N ASP A 136 1.05 -6.26 3.20
CA ASP A 136 1.43 -5.52 4.39
C ASP A 136 0.56 -4.29 4.63
N VAL A 137 0.16 -3.62 3.55
CA VAL A 137 -0.79 -2.49 3.61
C VAL A 137 -1.75 -2.58 2.43
N ALA A 138 -3.04 -2.43 2.71
CA ALA A 138 -4.06 -2.32 1.69
C ALA A 138 -4.99 -1.15 2.02
N TYR A 139 -5.40 -0.40 1.00
CA TYR A 139 -6.37 0.68 1.15
C TYR A 139 -7.36 0.71 -0.02
N THR A 140 -8.51 1.33 0.19
CA THR A 140 -9.53 1.52 -0.84
C THR A 140 -10.22 2.88 -0.72
N GLY A 141 -11.04 3.26 -1.69
CA GLY A 141 -11.84 4.49 -1.65
C GLY A 141 -13.32 4.18 -1.47
N SER A 142 -14.00 4.97 -0.64
CA SER A 142 -15.45 4.83 -0.42
C SER A 142 -16.28 4.96 -1.70
N GLN A 143 -15.82 5.73 -2.69
CA GLN A 143 -16.59 6.14 -3.88
C GLN A 143 -16.49 5.24 -5.11
N LYS A 144 -15.97 4.03 -4.95
CA LYS A 144 -15.89 3.04 -6.04
C LYS A 144 -16.90 1.94 -5.80
N SER A 145 -16.49 0.68 -5.80
CA SER A 145 -17.39 -0.47 -5.62
C SER A 145 -18.09 -0.48 -4.27
N LEU A 146 -17.63 0.31 -3.28
CA LEU A 146 -18.30 0.46 -1.99
C LEU A 146 -19.53 1.39 -2.03
N GLY A 147 -19.74 2.16 -3.10
CA GLY A 147 -20.96 2.96 -3.31
C GLY A 147 -21.17 4.14 -2.36
N GLY A 148 -20.15 4.55 -1.60
CA GLY A 148 -20.21 5.70 -0.70
C GLY A 148 -19.82 7.03 -1.37
N PRO A 149 -20.00 8.18 -0.68
CA PRO A 149 -19.46 9.45 -1.15
C PRO A 149 -17.92 9.47 -1.04
N ALA A 150 -17.24 10.25 -1.89
CA ALA A 150 -15.79 10.42 -1.79
C ALA A 150 -15.41 11.19 -0.52
N GLY A 151 -14.32 10.78 0.15
CA GLY A 151 -13.81 11.47 1.33
C GLY A 151 -13.46 10.58 2.53
N LEU A 152 -13.66 9.26 2.43
CA LEU A 152 -13.23 8.30 3.42
C LEU A 152 -12.37 7.20 2.77
N THR A 153 -11.25 6.87 3.38
CA THR A 153 -10.31 5.87 2.88
C THR A 153 -10.09 4.78 3.91
N PRO A 154 -10.79 3.63 3.82
CA PRO A 154 -10.47 2.46 4.62
C PRO A 154 -9.05 1.96 4.30
N ILE A 155 -8.29 1.64 5.34
CA ILE A 155 -6.91 1.16 5.25
C ILE A 155 -6.64 0.11 6.33
N SER A 156 -5.79 -0.86 6.03
CA SER A 156 -5.34 -1.87 6.98
C SER A 156 -3.83 -2.06 6.91
N PHE A 157 -3.19 -2.24 8.07
CA PHE A 157 -1.75 -2.50 8.21
C PHE A 157 -1.51 -3.83 8.90
N SER A 158 -0.63 -4.65 8.34
CA SER A 158 -0.18 -5.91 8.94
C SER A 158 0.62 -5.68 10.23
N LYS A 159 0.68 -6.69 11.10
CA LYS A 159 1.56 -6.66 12.29
C LYS A 159 3.03 -6.40 11.93
N ARG A 160 3.49 -6.89 10.77
CA ARG A 160 4.85 -6.68 10.27
C ARG A 160 5.05 -5.21 9.88
N ALA A 161 4.11 -4.61 9.16
CA ALA A 161 4.13 -3.19 8.80
C ALA A 161 4.14 -2.30 10.06
N LEU A 162 3.25 -2.56 11.03
CA LEU A 162 3.23 -1.81 12.29
C LEU A 162 4.55 -1.91 13.06
N THR A 163 5.17 -3.09 13.07
CA THR A 163 6.46 -3.29 13.72
C THR A 163 7.55 -2.43 13.08
N ARG A 164 7.56 -2.32 11.75
CA ARG A 164 8.46 -1.43 11.01
C ARG A 164 8.20 0.04 11.34
N ILE A 165 6.93 0.45 11.40
CA ILE A 165 6.53 1.84 11.67
C ILE A 165 6.93 2.25 13.08
N ARG A 166 6.73 1.39 14.08
CA ARG A 166 7.17 1.63 15.47
C ARG A 166 8.68 1.69 15.65
N LYS A 167 9.44 1.04 14.75
CA LYS A 167 10.91 1.00 14.76
C LYS A 167 11.57 2.04 13.85
N ARG A 168 10.80 2.96 13.26
CA ARG A 168 11.37 4.05 12.47
C ARG A 168 12.37 4.85 13.30
N LYS A 169 13.42 5.34 12.64
CA LYS A 169 14.40 6.25 13.25
C LYS A 169 13.89 7.68 13.32
N THR A 170 13.03 8.05 12.37
CA THR A 170 12.41 9.37 12.27
C THR A 170 10.88 9.30 12.28
N LYS A 171 10.24 10.35 12.80
CA LYS A 171 8.78 10.46 12.78
C LYS A 171 8.25 10.51 11.33
N PRO A 172 7.05 9.99 11.04
CA PRO A 172 6.39 10.23 9.75
C PRO A 172 6.33 11.73 9.45
N LYS A 173 6.55 12.12 8.18
CA LYS A 173 6.63 13.54 7.79
C LYS A 173 5.29 14.28 7.88
N VAL A 174 4.18 13.55 7.88
CA VAL A 174 2.82 14.11 7.92
C VAL A 174 2.11 13.65 9.20
N TYR A 175 1.97 14.56 10.16
CA TYR A 175 1.28 14.29 11.43
C TYR A 175 -0.13 13.74 11.22
N TYR A 176 -0.90 14.35 10.30
CA TYR A 176 -2.28 13.97 10.02
C TYR A 176 -2.43 12.57 9.42
N PHE A 177 -1.34 11.98 8.92
CA PHE A 177 -1.30 10.63 8.38
C PHE A 177 -0.47 9.68 9.24
N ASP A 178 -0.03 10.06 10.44
CA ASP A 178 0.67 9.14 11.34
C ASP A 178 -0.30 8.05 11.82
N ILE A 179 -0.06 6.81 11.36
CA ILE A 179 -1.01 5.72 11.60
C ILE A 179 -1.01 5.27 13.05
N LEU A 180 0.03 5.58 13.83
CA LEU A 180 0.09 5.23 15.26
C LEU A 180 -0.85 6.15 16.04
N LEU A 181 -0.97 7.41 15.63
CA LEU A 181 -1.90 8.36 16.23
C LEU A 181 -3.34 8.06 15.79
N ILE A 182 -3.56 7.86 14.49
CA ILE A 182 -4.90 7.55 13.97
C ILE A 182 -5.40 6.21 14.54
N GLY A 183 -4.56 5.17 14.52
CA GLY A 183 -4.91 3.88 15.08
C GLY A 183 -5.22 3.93 16.58
N GLN A 184 -4.53 4.80 17.33
CA GLN A 184 -4.87 5.04 18.73
C GLN A 184 -6.26 5.69 18.88
N TYR A 185 -6.57 6.69 18.07
CA TYR A 185 -7.90 7.32 18.05
C TYR A 185 -9.00 6.32 17.70
N TRP A 186 -8.74 5.41 16.75
CA TRP A 186 -9.67 4.35 16.37
C TRP A 186 -9.78 3.23 17.41
N GLY A 187 -8.82 3.11 18.33
CA GLY A 187 -8.76 2.05 19.35
C GLY A 187 -8.10 0.75 18.86
N CYS A 188 -7.29 0.81 17.80
CA CYS A 188 -6.64 -0.35 17.18
C CYS A 188 -5.56 -1.02 18.04
N TYR A 189 -5.10 -0.38 19.11
CA TYR A 189 -3.91 -0.83 19.86
C TYR A 189 -4.18 -1.24 21.31
N GLY A 190 -5.45 -1.34 21.72
CA GLY A 190 -5.83 -1.70 23.10
C GLY A 190 -5.45 -0.66 24.14
N THR A 191 -4.99 0.52 23.73
CA THR A 191 -4.72 1.69 24.58
C THR A 191 -5.93 2.62 24.63
N PRO A 192 -6.14 3.38 25.71
CA PRO A 192 -7.18 4.40 25.76
C PRO A 192 -7.09 5.39 24.59
N ARG A 193 -8.24 5.82 24.09
CA ARG A 193 -8.33 6.88 23.07
C ARG A 193 -7.81 8.18 23.68
N ILE A 194 -6.93 8.86 22.96
CA ILE A 194 -6.44 10.20 23.30
C ILE A 194 -7.17 11.17 22.37
N TYR A 195 -7.76 12.22 22.94
CA TYR A 195 -8.46 13.30 22.23
C TYR A 195 -7.58 14.54 22.17
#